data_AF-A0A9P6G4I6-F1
#
_entry.id   AF-A0A9P6G4I6-F1
#
_cell.length_a   1.000
_cell.length_b   1.000
_cell.length_c   1.000
_cell.angle_alpha   90.00
_cell.angle_beta   90.00
_cell.angle_gamma   90.00
#
_symmetry.space_group_name_H-M   'P 1'
#
loop_
_entity.id
_entity.type
_entity.pdbx_description
1 polymer ?
#
loop_
_entity_poly.entity_id
_entity_poly.type
_entity_poly.pdbx_seq_one_letter_code
_entity_poly.pdbx_strand_id
1 'polypeptide(L)'
;MTDRFLPRLKARSCEPQLLNFNPYQVAEIRAIILDRLFSLEDTLSDNRSAGQNDAKKSDDQTKARVVPLMQKPAIELCARKVAAATGDLRKALDICRQTIEMVEMEAKKKERLERLQQQRRPNPTPLAEIRLGDLENRIAGGSLDRNTHARTLSNPSVAATGTAGQDGAGTGVGMTLQDAPKVTVEHVKRALASAFGSPMVLKIRSLNVHQKIVLLLLVDRIRVGKAGTDSQMGKIFDLYTSKCRASNKFGAVSRGEFQDLVSMLEVTGLVTLGKAKEERLRKIDLVPRDIEVLEAIKEQDILGAFVQPQLSAVSE
;
A
#
# COMPACT_ATOMS: atom_id res chain seq x y z
N MET A 1 34.56 -5.95 -18.02
CA MET A 1 34.21 -7.36 -18.32
C MET A 1 35.15 -7.93 -19.37
N THR A 2 35.33 -7.28 -20.52
CA THR A 2 36.24 -7.69 -21.60
C THR A 2 37.69 -7.93 -21.15
N ASP A 3 38.29 -7.03 -20.34
CA ASP A 3 39.67 -7.21 -19.86
C ASP A 3 39.88 -8.44 -18.98
N ARG A 4 38.86 -8.86 -18.22
CA ARG A 4 38.94 -10.00 -17.31
C ARG A 4 38.79 -11.34 -18.04
N PHE A 5 37.96 -11.38 -19.08
CA PHE A 5 37.56 -12.62 -19.74
C PHE A 5 38.22 -12.85 -21.10
N LEU A 6 38.77 -11.80 -21.73
CA LEU A 6 39.35 -11.88 -23.07
C LEU A 6 40.80 -11.34 -23.14
N PRO A 7 41.73 -11.76 -22.25
CA PRO A 7 43.11 -11.26 -22.25
C PRO A 7 43.87 -11.62 -23.55
N ARG A 8 43.49 -12.71 -24.22
CA ARG A 8 44.13 -13.16 -25.48
C ARG A 8 43.80 -12.27 -26.69
N LEU A 9 42.62 -11.63 -26.72
CA LEU A 9 42.24 -10.70 -27.79
C LEU A 9 43.00 -9.37 -27.65
N LYS A 10 43.18 -8.91 -26.41
CA LYS A 10 44.03 -7.78 -26.05
C LYS A 10 45.49 -7.99 -26.48
N ALA A 11 46.05 -9.17 -26.22
CA ALA A 11 47.42 -9.51 -26.62
C ALA A 11 47.63 -9.57 -28.14
N ARG A 12 46.56 -9.76 -28.92
CA ARG A 12 46.61 -9.80 -30.40
C ARG A 12 46.15 -8.49 -31.05
N SER A 13 45.98 -7.43 -30.26
CA SER A 13 45.51 -6.12 -30.74
C SER A 13 44.16 -6.17 -31.46
N CYS A 14 43.30 -7.13 -31.13
CA CYS A 14 41.95 -7.30 -31.67
C CYS A 14 40.91 -7.04 -30.58
N GLU A 15 40.86 -5.82 -30.04
CA GLU A 15 39.89 -5.47 -29.00
C GLU A 15 38.52 -5.13 -29.62
N PRO A 16 37.41 -5.63 -29.07
CA PRO A 16 36.08 -5.26 -29.54
C PRO A 16 35.77 -3.81 -29.18
N GLN A 17 35.00 -3.12 -30.02
CA GLN A 17 34.48 -1.79 -29.70
C GLN A 17 33.57 -1.88 -28.48
N LEU A 18 33.95 -1.21 -27.40
CA LEU A 18 33.18 -1.17 -26.17
C LEU A 18 32.16 -0.04 -26.25
N LEU A 19 30.87 -0.40 -26.23
CA LEU A 19 29.77 0.55 -26.11
C LEU A 19 29.15 0.42 -24.72
N ASN A 20 29.36 1.45 -23.88
CA ASN A 20 28.81 1.49 -22.53
C ASN A 20 27.42 2.17 -22.57
N PHE A 21 26.41 1.44 -22.13
CA PHE A 21 25.10 2.01 -21.85
C PHE A 21 25.07 2.48 -20.40
N ASN A 22 25.07 3.81 -20.22
CA ASN A 22 24.95 4.39 -18.89
C ASN A 22 23.51 4.22 -18.36
N PRO A 23 23.34 4.17 -17.03
CA PRO A 23 22.01 4.18 -16.44
C PRO A 23 21.24 5.45 -16.83
N TYR A 24 19.93 5.34 -16.93
CA TYR A 24 19.08 6.45 -17.35
C TYR A 24 19.07 7.58 -16.33
N GLN A 25 19.12 8.82 -16.84
CA GLN A 25 19.00 10.04 -16.05
C GLN A 25 17.54 10.37 -15.75
N VAL A 26 17.33 11.24 -14.75
CA VAL A 26 15.99 11.66 -14.32
C VAL A 26 15.14 12.19 -15.48
N ALA A 27 15.74 13.03 -16.34
CA ALA A 27 15.06 13.61 -17.49
C ALA A 27 14.65 12.55 -18.52
N GLU A 28 15.50 11.56 -18.77
CA GLU A 28 15.25 10.47 -19.72
C GLU A 28 14.13 9.56 -19.21
N ILE A 29 14.20 9.14 -17.93
CA ILE A 29 13.15 8.32 -17.31
C ILE A 29 11.80 9.05 -17.35
N ARG A 30 11.78 10.33 -17.00
CA ARG A 30 10.56 11.16 -17.06
C ARG A 30 10.01 11.25 -18.48
N ALA A 31 10.87 11.55 -19.46
CA ALA A 31 10.45 11.69 -20.85
C ALA A 31 9.82 10.40 -21.37
N ILE A 32 10.44 9.25 -21.08
CA ILE A 32 9.93 7.94 -21.50
C ILE A 32 8.59 7.59 -20.82
N ILE A 33 8.44 7.88 -19.52
CA ILE A 33 7.16 7.66 -18.83
C ILE A 33 6.07 8.55 -19.43
N LEU A 34 6.37 9.83 -19.67
CA LEU A 34 5.41 10.76 -20.28
C LEU A 34 5.02 10.32 -21.69
N ASP A 35 5.98 9.97 -22.53
CA ASP A 35 5.75 9.49 -23.90
C ASP A 35 4.79 8.28 -23.91
N ARG A 36 5.03 7.30 -23.03
CA ARG A 36 4.14 6.14 -22.88
C ARG A 36 2.74 6.50 -22.39
N LEU A 37 2.61 7.45 -21.46
CA LEU A 37 1.31 7.90 -20.97
C LEU A 37 0.54 8.72 -22.02
N PHE A 38 1.23 9.49 -22.85
CA PHE A 38 0.61 10.26 -23.93
C PHE A 38 0.25 9.40 -25.13
N SER A 39 1.02 8.34 -25.43
CA SER A 39 0.64 7.36 -26.46
C SER A 39 -0.74 6.76 -26.22
N LEU A 40 -1.19 6.65 -24.96
CA LEU A 40 -2.53 6.20 -24.61
C LEU A 40 -3.61 7.23 -24.98
N GLU A 41 -3.32 8.53 -24.86
CA GLU A 41 -4.25 9.61 -25.21
C GLU A 41 -4.47 9.66 -26.73
N ASP A 42 -3.39 9.54 -27.51
CA ASP A 42 -3.45 9.59 -28.97
C ASP A 42 -4.31 8.43 -29.53
N THR A 43 -4.13 7.19 -29.03
CA THR A 43 -4.99 6.04 -29.39
C THR A 43 -6.47 6.19 -29.02
N LEU A 44 -6.79 6.95 -27.97
CA LEU A 44 -8.19 7.17 -27.55
C LEU A 44 -8.82 8.34 -28.31
N SER A 45 -8.02 9.31 -28.74
CA SER A 45 -8.47 10.41 -29.60
C SER A 45 -8.78 9.93 -31.02
N ASP A 46 -7.97 8.99 -31.56
CA ASP A 46 -8.21 8.37 -32.86
C ASP A 46 -9.51 7.53 -32.91
N ASN A 47 -9.90 6.92 -31.79
CA ASN A 47 -11.17 6.22 -31.66
C ASN A 47 -12.39 7.15 -31.54
N ARG A 48 -12.21 8.46 -31.29
CA ARG A 48 -13.30 9.45 -31.30
C ARG A 48 -13.45 10.16 -32.65
N SER A 49 -12.42 10.13 -33.51
CA SER A 49 -12.39 10.79 -34.82
C SER A 49 -12.80 9.91 -36.01
N ALA A 50 -13.18 8.64 -35.79
CA ALA A 50 -13.78 7.78 -36.83
C ALA A 50 -15.22 8.19 -37.24
N GLY A 51 -15.77 9.25 -36.66
CA GLY A 51 -17.06 9.81 -37.04
C GLY A 51 -17.07 11.32 -36.93
N GLN A 52 -16.39 12.00 -37.86
CA GLN A 52 -16.76 13.29 -38.49
C GLN A 52 -15.48 14.01 -38.94
N ASN A 53 -15.20 13.89 -40.24
CA ASN A 53 -14.25 14.75 -40.94
C ASN A 53 -14.81 16.18 -40.93
N ASP A 54 -14.01 17.17 -40.53
CA ASP A 54 -13.74 18.34 -41.38
C ASP A 54 -12.68 19.28 -40.76
N ALA A 55 -11.71 19.59 -41.62
CA ALA A 55 -10.71 20.64 -41.62
C ALA A 55 -10.71 21.70 -40.48
N LYS A 56 -9.66 21.66 -39.64
CA LYS A 56 -8.79 22.83 -39.41
C LYS A 56 -7.49 22.44 -38.69
N LYS A 57 -6.39 22.40 -39.46
CA LYS A 57 -5.04 22.68 -38.93
C LYS A 57 -5.02 24.17 -38.57
N SER A 58 -5.02 24.49 -37.28
CA SER A 58 -4.63 25.82 -36.81
C SER A 58 -3.85 25.67 -35.51
N ASP A 59 -2.64 26.25 -35.54
CA ASP A 59 -1.75 26.51 -34.42
C ASP A 59 -2.47 26.79 -33.09
N ASP A 60 -2.30 25.89 -32.12
CA ASP A 60 -2.47 26.22 -30.70
C ASP A 60 -1.53 25.32 -29.87
N GLN A 61 -0.23 25.54 -30.07
CA GLN A 61 0.87 24.83 -29.43
C GLN A 61 1.05 25.31 -27.97
N THR A 62 -0.01 25.46 -27.18
CA THR A 62 0.08 25.71 -25.72
C THR A 62 -1.16 25.25 -24.93
N LYS A 63 -1.90 24.24 -25.39
CA LYS A 63 -2.78 23.50 -24.46
C LYS A 63 -1.92 22.59 -23.61
N ALA A 64 -1.80 22.92 -22.32
CA ALA A 64 -1.09 22.14 -21.33
C ALA A 64 -1.63 20.70 -21.33
N ARG A 65 -0.98 19.81 -22.09
CA ARG A 65 -1.25 18.36 -22.11
C ARG A 65 -1.32 17.89 -20.65
N VAL A 66 -2.53 17.61 -20.19
CA VAL A 66 -2.82 17.12 -18.84
C VAL A 66 -2.41 15.66 -18.89
N VAL A 67 -1.43 15.28 -18.08
CA VAL A 67 -0.94 13.90 -18.09
C VAL A 67 -2.09 12.98 -17.67
N PRO A 68 -2.48 12.00 -18.51
CA PRO A 68 -3.49 11.03 -18.15
C PRO A 68 -3.03 10.22 -16.94
N LEU A 69 -3.97 9.93 -16.03
CA LEU A 69 -3.80 8.99 -14.91
C LEU A 69 -2.78 9.38 -13.82
N MET A 70 -1.71 10.14 -14.09
CA MET A 70 -0.68 10.50 -13.12
C MET A 70 -0.37 11.99 -13.08
N GLN A 71 -0.16 12.54 -11.88
CA GLN A 71 0.29 13.94 -11.74
C GLN A 71 1.77 14.09 -12.13
N LYS A 72 2.13 15.19 -12.82
CA LYS A 72 3.52 15.50 -13.22
C LYS A 72 4.52 15.44 -12.04
N PRO A 73 4.22 15.97 -10.84
CA PRO A 73 5.11 15.86 -9.68
C PRO A 73 5.31 14.41 -9.19
N ALA A 74 4.34 13.53 -9.38
CA ALA A 74 4.44 12.14 -8.97
C ALA A 74 5.41 11.36 -9.88
N ILE A 75 5.37 11.64 -11.19
CA ILE A 75 6.32 11.09 -12.17
C ILE A 75 7.74 11.59 -11.89
N GLU A 76 7.89 12.89 -11.63
CA GLU A 76 9.18 13.48 -11.28
C GLU A 76 9.79 12.84 -10.03
N LEU A 77 8.97 12.60 -8.99
CA LEU A 77 9.42 11.92 -7.77
C LEU A 77 9.90 10.49 -8.05
N CYS A 78 9.15 9.72 -8.86
CA CYS A 78 9.51 8.37 -9.27
C CYS A 78 10.84 8.37 -10.04
N ALA A 79 10.97 9.22 -11.06
CA ALA A 79 12.16 9.33 -11.88
C ALA A 79 13.41 9.69 -11.06
N ARG A 80 13.31 10.67 -10.14
CA ARG A 80 14.43 11.04 -9.25
C ARG A 80 14.87 9.88 -8.37
N LYS A 81 13.92 9.17 -7.75
CA LYS A 81 14.25 8.08 -6.84
C LYS A 81 14.87 6.89 -7.57
N VAL A 82 14.35 6.53 -8.75
CA VAL A 82 14.87 5.39 -9.53
C VAL A 82 16.25 5.71 -10.11
N ALA A 83 16.44 6.90 -10.68
CA ALA A 83 17.75 7.34 -11.21
C ALA A 83 18.82 7.33 -10.12
N ALA A 84 18.50 7.84 -8.93
CA ALA A 84 19.43 7.86 -7.80
C ALA A 84 19.77 6.46 -7.25
N ALA A 85 18.84 5.51 -7.34
CA ALA A 85 19.02 4.17 -6.77
C ALA A 85 19.67 3.18 -7.75
N THR A 86 19.22 3.17 -9.01
CA THR A 86 19.59 2.13 -9.99
C THR A 86 19.75 2.67 -11.41
N GLY A 87 18.95 3.65 -11.81
CA GLY A 87 18.85 4.12 -13.19
C GLY A 87 18.29 3.06 -14.16
N ASP A 88 17.60 2.03 -13.67
CA ASP A 88 16.93 1.02 -14.51
C ASP A 88 15.48 1.43 -14.81
N LEU A 89 15.19 1.58 -16.11
CA LEU A 89 13.87 1.92 -16.62
C LEU A 89 12.82 0.85 -16.32
N ARG A 90 13.19 -0.44 -16.30
CA ARG A 90 12.24 -1.53 -16.02
C ARG A 90 11.61 -1.35 -14.64
N LYS A 91 12.45 -1.08 -13.64
CA LYS A 91 12.00 -0.83 -12.27
C LYS A 91 11.13 0.42 -12.16
N ALA A 92 11.43 1.48 -12.92
CA ALA A 92 10.56 2.67 -12.96
C ALA A 92 9.16 2.34 -13.49
N LEU A 93 9.08 1.62 -14.60
CA LEU A 93 7.80 1.23 -15.21
C LEU A 93 7.00 0.28 -14.32
N ASP A 94 7.67 -0.67 -13.65
CA ASP A 94 7.03 -1.57 -12.70
C ASP A 94 6.42 -0.80 -11.51
N ILE A 95 7.12 0.20 -10.99
CA ILE A 95 6.60 1.05 -9.90
C ILE A 95 5.41 1.88 -10.37
N CYS A 96 5.47 2.46 -11.57
CA CYS A 96 4.34 3.19 -12.15
C CYS A 96 3.11 2.27 -12.30
N ARG A 97 3.31 1.07 -12.83
CA ARG A 97 2.24 0.06 -12.96
C ARG A 97 1.66 -0.32 -11.60
N GLN A 98 2.50 -0.69 -10.63
CA GLN A 98 2.08 -1.04 -9.28
C GLN A 98 1.29 0.10 -8.62
N THR A 99 1.69 1.35 -8.86
CA THR A 99 1.00 2.52 -8.32
C THR A 99 -0.40 2.68 -8.92
N ILE A 100 -0.54 2.48 -10.23
CA ILE A 100 -1.84 2.53 -10.93
C ILE A 100 -2.76 1.43 -10.40
N GLU A 101 -2.26 0.19 -10.28
CA GLU A 101 -3.01 -0.94 -9.73
C GLU A 101 -3.48 -0.68 -8.28
N MET A 102 -2.62 -0.05 -7.47
CA MET A 102 -2.98 0.33 -6.10
C MET A 102 -4.12 1.35 -6.07
N VAL A 103 -4.07 2.37 -6.91
CA VAL A 103 -5.14 3.39 -7.02
C VAL A 103 -6.44 2.78 -7.52
N GLU A 104 -6.37 1.87 -8.49
CA GLU A 104 -7.54 1.15 -9.00
C GLU A 104 -8.20 0.29 -7.90
N MET A 105 -7.39 -0.45 -7.13
CA MET A 105 -7.89 -1.24 -6.00
C MET A 105 -8.53 -0.37 -4.91
N GLU A 106 -7.92 0.77 -4.58
CA GLU A 106 -8.46 1.70 -3.59
C GLU A 106 -9.78 2.33 -4.05
N ALA A 107 -9.89 2.69 -5.33
CA ALA A 107 -11.11 3.21 -5.93
C ALA A 107 -12.25 2.18 -5.90
N LYS A 108 -11.99 0.94 -6.35
CA LYS A 108 -12.95 -0.17 -6.29
C LYS A 108 -13.38 -0.48 -4.85
N LYS A 109 -12.45 -0.43 -3.89
CA LYS A 109 -12.74 -0.65 -2.48
C LYS A 109 -13.63 0.46 -1.91
N LYS A 110 -13.37 1.72 -2.26
CA LYS A 110 -14.17 2.87 -1.84
C LYS A 110 -15.59 2.78 -2.40
N GLU A 111 -15.74 2.51 -3.69
CA GLU A 111 -17.05 2.33 -4.32
C GLU A 111 -17.85 1.19 -3.66
N ARG A 112 -17.20 0.04 -3.41
CA ARG A 112 -17.83 -1.08 -2.71
C ARG A 112 -18.29 -0.70 -1.31
N LEU A 113 -17.48 0.06 -0.57
CA LEU A 113 -17.81 0.51 0.78
C LEU A 113 -19.01 1.49 0.76
N GLU A 114 -19.02 2.42 -0.19
CA GLU A 114 -20.13 3.37 -0.38
C GLU A 114 -21.43 2.63 -0.72
N ARG A 115 -21.39 1.61 -1.59
CA ARG A 115 -22.56 0.77 -1.90
C ARG A 115 -23.10 0.04 -0.66
N LEU A 116 -22.21 -0.50 0.19
CA LEU A 116 -22.60 -1.16 1.45
C LEU A 116 -23.17 -0.16 2.47
N GLN A 117 -22.66 1.06 2.52
CA GLN A 117 -23.19 2.12 3.38
C GLN A 117 -24.55 2.63 2.88
N GLN A 118 -24.75 2.72 1.56
CA GLN A 118 -26.02 3.11 0.95
C GLN A 118 -27.11 2.07 1.22
N GLN A 119 -26.78 0.77 1.18
CA GLN A 119 -27.70 -0.31 1.57
C GLN A 119 -28.01 -0.33 3.08
N ARG A 120 -27.16 0.28 3.91
CA ARG A 120 -27.38 0.45 5.36
C ARG A 120 -28.16 1.70 5.73
N ARG A 121 -28.38 2.65 4.81
CA ARG A 121 -29.36 3.72 5.03
C ARG A 121 -30.75 3.15 4.75
N PRO A 122 -31.67 3.07 5.71
CA PRO A 122 -33.04 2.72 5.38
C PRO A 122 -33.55 3.80 4.42
N ASN A 123 -34.14 3.37 3.30
CA ASN A 123 -34.85 4.27 2.40
C ASN A 123 -35.76 5.18 3.25
N PRO A 124 -35.74 6.52 3.08
CA PRO A 124 -36.85 7.31 3.60
C PRO A 124 -38.08 6.81 2.85
N THR A 125 -38.93 6.07 3.55
CA THR A 125 -40.25 5.71 3.06
C THR A 125 -40.92 7.00 2.60
N PRO A 126 -41.49 7.07 1.37
CA PRO A 126 -42.36 8.17 1.02
C PRO A 126 -43.69 7.92 1.75
N LEU A 127 -43.68 8.09 3.07
CA LEU A 127 -44.91 8.29 3.80
C LEU A 127 -45.37 9.68 3.39
N ALA A 128 -46.25 9.70 2.39
CA ALA A 128 -47.12 10.82 2.14
C ALA A 128 -47.59 11.38 3.48
N GLU A 129 -47.25 12.63 3.75
CA GLU A 129 -48.00 13.48 4.67
C GLU A 129 -49.46 13.36 4.26
N ILE A 130 -50.22 12.49 4.92
CA ILE A 130 -51.66 12.69 5.03
C ILE A 130 -51.77 13.95 5.90
N ARG A 131 -51.81 15.11 5.24
CA ARG A 131 -52.08 16.38 5.91
C ARG A 131 -53.42 16.25 6.59
N LEU A 132 -53.42 16.50 7.89
CA LEU A 132 -54.60 16.56 8.74
C LEU A 132 -55.45 17.83 8.47
N GLY A 133 -55.55 18.22 7.20
CA GLY A 133 -56.29 19.39 6.70
C GLY A 133 -57.40 19.04 5.69
N ASP A 134 -57.46 17.80 5.21
CA ASP A 134 -58.50 17.37 4.24
C ASP A 134 -59.79 16.85 4.89
N LEU A 135 -59.95 17.01 6.22
CA LEU A 135 -61.13 16.53 6.97
C LEU A 135 -62.12 17.63 7.41
N GLU A 136 -62.03 18.85 6.86
CA GLU A 136 -62.95 19.95 7.24
C GLU A 136 -63.79 20.55 6.10
N ASN A 137 -63.79 19.97 4.89
CA ASN A 137 -64.67 20.44 3.79
C ASN A 137 -65.73 19.43 3.32
N ARG A 138 -66.16 18.50 4.19
CA ARG A 138 -67.30 17.60 3.93
C ARG A 138 -68.56 17.91 4.73
N ILE A 139 -68.57 18.99 5.51
CA ILE A 139 -69.74 19.48 6.27
C ILE A 139 -70.32 20.71 5.55
N ALA A 140 -70.81 20.51 4.31
CA ALA A 140 -71.83 21.36 3.69
C ALA A 140 -72.25 20.78 2.32
N GLY A 141 -73.31 19.97 2.30
CA GLY A 141 -74.25 19.91 1.17
C GLY A 141 -73.90 19.09 -0.08
N GLY A 142 -74.28 17.81 -0.08
CA GLY A 142 -75.07 17.19 -1.17
C GLY A 142 -74.38 16.72 -2.47
N SER A 143 -74.16 15.41 -2.61
CA SER A 143 -74.82 14.54 -3.61
C SER A 143 -74.22 13.11 -3.66
N LEU A 144 -75.02 12.16 -3.18
CA LEU A 144 -75.29 10.78 -3.65
C LEU A 144 -74.16 9.75 -3.97
N ASP A 145 -74.23 8.63 -3.23
CA ASP A 145 -74.00 7.21 -3.60
C ASP A 145 -72.56 6.73 -3.95
N ARG A 146 -72.04 5.55 -3.57
CA ARG A 146 -72.50 4.36 -2.82
C ARG A 146 -71.26 3.45 -2.56
N ASN A 147 -71.30 2.68 -1.47
CA ASN A 147 -70.62 1.39 -1.20
C ASN A 147 -69.08 1.26 -1.07
N THR A 148 -68.64 1.48 0.18
CA THR A 148 -67.91 0.57 1.09
C THR A 148 -67.50 -0.86 0.63
N HIS A 149 -66.20 -1.18 0.82
CA HIS A 149 -65.63 -2.20 1.77
C HIS A 149 -64.29 -2.75 1.26
N ALA A 150 -63.16 -2.34 1.85
CA ALA A 150 -62.42 -3.02 2.93
C ALA A 150 -61.64 -4.27 2.45
N ARG A 151 -60.32 -4.12 2.19
CA ARG A 151 -59.21 -4.63 3.03
C ARG A 151 -59.43 -6.05 3.57
N THR A 152 -58.51 -6.98 3.26
CA THR A 152 -57.76 -7.76 4.28
C THR A 152 -56.48 -8.34 3.66
N LEU A 153 -55.38 -8.25 4.41
CA LEU A 153 -54.08 -8.85 4.12
C LEU A 153 -54.10 -10.37 4.28
N SER A 154 -53.35 -11.11 3.46
CA SER A 154 -52.70 -12.37 3.85
C SER A 154 -51.52 -12.68 2.90
N ASN A 155 -50.30 -12.68 3.42
CA ASN A 155 -49.25 -13.64 3.02
C ASN A 155 -49.67 -15.03 3.60
N PRO A 156 -49.15 -16.20 3.15
CA PRO A 156 -47.73 -16.44 2.84
C PRO A 156 -47.37 -17.55 1.80
N SER A 157 -46.07 -17.62 1.50
CA SER A 157 -45.23 -18.84 1.36
C SER A 157 -45.11 -19.63 0.03
N VAL A 158 -43.86 -20.13 -0.10
CA VAL A 158 -43.30 -21.30 -0.82
C VAL A 158 -43.07 -21.30 -2.36
N ALA A 159 -41.79 -21.14 -2.70
CA ALA A 159 -40.93 -22.02 -3.51
C ALA A 159 -41.48 -22.76 -4.75
N ALA A 160 -40.86 -22.52 -5.91
CA ALA A 160 -40.22 -23.51 -6.81
C ALA A 160 -39.85 -22.82 -8.15
N THR A 161 -38.56 -22.68 -8.49
CA THR A 161 -37.79 -23.59 -9.38
C THR A 161 -38.05 -23.38 -10.87
N GLY A 162 -37.02 -22.94 -11.63
CA GLY A 162 -36.74 -23.49 -12.96
C GLY A 162 -36.47 -22.49 -14.10
N THR A 163 -35.32 -22.72 -14.76
CA THR A 163 -34.88 -22.28 -16.11
C THR A 163 -34.37 -20.83 -16.24
N ALA A 164 -33.06 -20.53 -16.39
CA ALA A 164 -31.96 -20.98 -17.25
C ALA A 164 -31.69 -20.01 -18.42
N GLY A 165 -30.52 -19.35 -18.37
CA GLY A 165 -29.72 -18.96 -19.53
C GLY A 165 -29.88 -17.54 -20.09
N GLN A 166 -29.04 -16.61 -19.64
CA GLN A 166 -28.11 -15.90 -20.54
C GLN A 166 -27.10 -15.07 -19.76
N ASP A 167 -25.84 -15.47 -19.91
CA ASP A 167 -24.64 -14.74 -19.55
C ASP A 167 -24.50 -13.45 -20.37
N GLY A 168 -23.94 -12.40 -19.75
CA GLY A 168 -23.30 -11.31 -20.48
C GLY A 168 -23.53 -9.91 -19.92
N ALA A 169 -22.42 -9.27 -19.53
CA ALA A 169 -22.25 -7.83 -19.33
C ALA A 169 -22.92 -7.21 -18.08
N GLY A 170 -22.25 -7.36 -16.94
CA GLY A 170 -22.34 -6.39 -15.87
C GLY A 170 -21.85 -5.03 -16.36
N THR A 171 -22.79 -4.11 -16.53
CA THR A 171 -22.58 -2.70 -16.88
C THR A 171 -21.85 -2.01 -15.72
N GLY A 172 -20.52 -2.15 -15.70
CA GLY A 172 -19.66 -1.21 -15.00
C GLY A 172 -19.79 0.14 -15.71
N VAL A 173 -20.28 1.13 -14.99
CA VAL A 173 -20.32 2.53 -15.43
C VAL A 173 -18.94 2.88 -16.00
N GLY A 174 -18.88 3.20 -17.29
CA GLY A 174 -17.66 3.59 -17.96
C GLY A 174 -17.11 4.87 -17.33
N MET A 175 -16.17 4.73 -16.40
CA MET A 175 -15.38 5.86 -15.92
C MET A 175 -14.58 6.39 -17.11
N THR A 176 -14.91 7.60 -17.56
CA THR A 176 -14.13 8.29 -18.58
C THR A 176 -12.77 8.66 -18.01
N LEU A 177 -11.71 8.66 -18.83
CA LEU A 177 -10.31 8.94 -18.43
C LEU A 177 -10.12 10.26 -17.64
N GLN A 178 -11.07 11.18 -17.76
CA GLN A 178 -11.06 12.47 -17.08
C GLN A 178 -11.59 12.41 -15.64
N ASP A 179 -12.46 11.44 -15.34
CA ASP A 179 -13.07 11.22 -14.02
C ASP A 179 -12.40 10.07 -13.24
N ALA A 180 -11.42 9.41 -13.88
CA ALA A 180 -10.61 8.39 -13.23
C ALA A 180 -9.74 8.99 -12.10
N PRO A 181 -9.62 8.32 -10.95
CA PRO A 181 -8.81 8.77 -9.84
C PRO A 181 -7.35 8.90 -10.28
N LYS A 182 -6.83 10.13 -10.20
CA LYS A 182 -5.45 10.44 -10.60
C LYS A 182 -4.48 9.97 -9.53
N VAL A 183 -3.40 9.34 -9.97
CA VAL A 183 -2.27 8.97 -9.12
C VAL A 183 -1.61 10.25 -8.58
N THR A 184 -1.75 10.43 -7.27
CA THR A 184 -1.09 11.51 -6.52
C THR A 184 0.32 11.10 -6.08
N VAL A 185 1.08 12.09 -5.60
CA VAL A 185 2.43 11.89 -5.06
C VAL A 185 2.45 10.89 -3.88
N GLU A 186 1.38 10.82 -3.08
CA GLU A 186 1.31 9.92 -1.92
C GLU A 186 1.29 8.44 -2.30
N HIS A 187 0.54 8.10 -3.35
CA HIS A 187 0.50 6.74 -3.88
C HIS A 187 1.89 6.32 -4.40
N VAL A 188 2.56 7.20 -5.15
CA VAL A 188 3.92 6.94 -5.63
C VAL A 188 4.89 6.82 -4.46
N LYS A 189 4.79 7.66 -3.42
CA LYS A 189 5.61 7.53 -2.21
C LYS A 189 5.45 6.16 -1.56
N ARG A 190 4.23 5.65 -1.45
CA ARG A 190 3.96 4.33 -0.86
C ARG A 190 4.54 3.20 -1.73
N ALA A 191 4.35 3.26 -3.04
CA ALA A 191 4.93 2.28 -3.97
C ALA A 191 6.47 2.31 -3.95
N LEU A 192 7.07 3.50 -3.94
CA LEU A 192 8.52 3.68 -3.81
C LEU A 192 9.04 3.13 -2.46
N ALA A 193 8.34 3.38 -1.36
CA ALA A 193 8.69 2.82 -0.06
C ALA A 193 8.60 1.29 -0.04
N SER A 194 7.67 0.69 -0.78
CA SER A 194 7.60 -0.76 -0.95
C SER A 194 8.70 -1.31 -1.85
N ALA A 195 9.07 -0.61 -2.93
CA ALA A 195 10.02 -1.11 -3.95
C ALA A 195 11.50 -0.83 -3.64
N PHE A 196 11.77 0.21 -2.84
CA PHE A 196 13.10 0.62 -2.40
C PHE A 196 13.28 0.62 -0.88
N GLY A 197 12.23 0.31 -0.10
CA GLY A 197 12.35 0.16 1.34
C GLY A 197 13.23 -1.04 1.69
N SER A 198 13.86 -0.98 2.87
CA SER A 198 14.62 -2.13 3.37
C SER A 198 13.68 -3.32 3.57
N PRO A 199 13.96 -4.49 2.99
CA PRO A 199 13.17 -5.69 3.23
C PRO A 199 13.19 -6.08 4.72
N MET A 200 14.21 -5.67 5.49
CA MET A 200 14.22 -5.86 6.94
C MET A 200 13.18 -5.01 7.64
N VAL A 201 13.03 -3.73 7.28
CA VAL A 201 12.03 -2.84 7.87
C VAL A 201 10.62 -3.42 7.65
N LEU A 202 10.34 -3.95 6.46
CA LEU A 202 9.06 -4.60 6.17
C LEU A 202 8.84 -5.87 7.01
N LYS A 203 9.87 -6.73 7.14
CA LYS A 203 9.81 -7.90 8.02
C LYS A 203 9.52 -7.49 9.46
N ILE A 204 10.26 -6.51 10.00
CA ILE A 204 10.12 -6.03 11.37
C ILE A 204 8.72 -5.46 11.62
N ARG A 205 8.14 -4.71 10.66
CA ARG A 205 6.77 -4.19 10.76
C ARG A 205 5.73 -5.29 10.96
N SER A 206 5.90 -6.44 10.30
CA SER A 206 4.96 -7.57 10.36
C SER A 206 5.05 -8.42 11.63
N LEU A 207 6.04 -8.19 12.49
CA LEU A 207 6.28 -9.00 13.69
C LEU A 207 5.29 -8.72 14.83
N ASN A 208 5.20 -9.70 15.73
CA ASN A 208 4.49 -9.58 17.00
C ASN A 208 5.15 -8.50 17.89
N VAL A 209 4.36 -7.86 18.76
CA VAL A 209 4.81 -6.88 19.75
C VAL A 209 5.94 -7.44 20.61
N HIS A 210 5.83 -8.70 21.09
CA HIS A 210 6.90 -9.30 21.90
C HIS A 210 8.21 -9.48 21.11
N GLN A 211 8.14 -9.90 19.85
CA GLN A 211 9.32 -10.00 18.98
C GLN A 211 9.98 -8.63 18.77
N LYS A 212 9.18 -7.57 18.61
CA LYS A 212 9.67 -6.19 18.50
C LYS A 212 10.34 -5.70 19.79
N ILE A 213 9.79 -6.03 20.95
CA ILE A 213 10.42 -5.73 22.25
C ILE A 213 11.78 -6.42 22.36
N VAL A 214 11.87 -7.70 21.98
CA VAL A 214 13.14 -8.45 21.99
C VAL A 214 14.18 -7.77 21.09
N LEU A 215 13.82 -7.39 19.86
CA LEU A 215 14.70 -6.65 18.95
C LEU A 215 15.14 -5.30 19.53
N LEU A 216 14.23 -4.57 20.18
CA LEU A 216 14.55 -3.29 20.80
C LEU A 216 15.55 -3.44 21.96
N LEU A 217 15.38 -4.47 22.78
CA LEU A 217 16.32 -4.78 23.87
C LEU A 217 17.69 -5.21 23.36
N LEU A 218 17.74 -5.93 22.24
CA LEU A 218 18.98 -6.28 21.55
C LEU A 218 19.70 -5.02 21.05
N VAL A 219 18.99 -4.09 20.42
CA VAL A 219 19.55 -2.81 19.96
C VAL A 219 20.04 -1.95 21.14
N ASP A 220 19.28 -1.87 22.24
CA ASP A 220 19.70 -1.16 23.46
C ASP A 220 21.01 -1.74 24.01
N ARG A 221 21.16 -3.08 24.02
CA ARG A 221 22.40 -3.74 24.44
C ARG A 221 23.58 -3.50 23.50
N ILE A 222 23.36 -3.45 22.20
CA ILE A 222 24.41 -3.14 21.22
C ILE A 222 24.88 -1.69 21.36
N ARG A 223 23.97 -0.76 21.66
CA ARG A 223 24.28 0.67 21.82
C ARG A 223 24.91 1.02 23.15
N VAL A 224 24.45 0.42 24.24
CA VAL A 224 24.92 0.69 25.61
C VAL A 224 26.18 -0.14 25.93
N GLY A 225 26.37 -1.29 25.28
CA GLY A 225 27.47 -2.20 25.55
C GLY A 225 28.69 -1.96 24.67
N LYS A 226 29.90 -2.15 25.24
CA LYS A 226 31.10 -2.41 24.44
C LYS A 226 30.93 -3.75 23.71
N ALA A 227 31.26 -3.76 22.42
CA ALA A 227 31.24 -4.95 21.56
C ALA A 227 31.90 -6.15 22.26
N GLY A 228 31.09 -7.15 22.62
CA GLY A 228 31.58 -8.44 23.14
C GLY A 228 30.99 -8.94 24.45
N THR A 229 30.26 -8.14 25.23
CA THR A 229 29.82 -8.58 26.57
C THR A 229 28.34 -9.00 26.64
N ASP A 230 28.13 -10.23 26.17
CA ASP A 230 27.05 -11.16 26.51
C ASP A 230 25.60 -10.81 26.10
N SER A 231 25.37 -10.80 24.79
CA SER A 231 24.07 -11.09 24.16
C SER A 231 23.65 -12.56 24.32
N GLN A 232 23.84 -13.14 25.51
CA GLN A 232 23.41 -14.51 25.79
C GLN A 232 21.90 -14.58 25.99
N MET A 233 21.26 -15.61 25.44
CA MET A 233 19.82 -15.85 25.53
C MET A 233 19.27 -15.67 26.95
N GLY A 234 19.94 -16.25 27.97
CA GLY A 234 19.50 -16.11 29.37
C GLY A 234 19.48 -14.67 29.88
N LYS A 235 20.54 -13.90 29.59
CA LYS A 235 20.67 -12.50 30.05
C LYS A 235 19.70 -11.55 29.33
N ILE A 236 19.35 -11.85 28.09
CA ILE A 236 18.33 -11.09 27.35
C ILE A 236 16.94 -11.42 27.91
N PHE A 237 16.65 -12.67 28.27
CA PHE A 237 15.39 -13.05 28.92
C PHE A 237 15.19 -12.36 30.27
N ASP A 238 16.22 -12.30 31.11
CA ASP A 238 16.16 -11.61 32.40
C ASP A 238 15.90 -10.11 32.22
N LEU A 239 16.58 -9.48 31.25
CA LEU A 239 16.35 -8.08 30.90
C LEU A 239 14.94 -7.84 30.37
N TYR A 240 14.46 -8.72 29.50
CA TYR A 240 13.10 -8.68 28.96
C TYR A 240 12.07 -8.74 30.08
N THR A 241 12.21 -9.70 31.00
CA THR A 241 11.32 -9.84 32.15
C THR A 241 11.36 -8.60 33.04
N SER A 242 12.56 -8.06 33.31
CA SER A 242 12.74 -6.84 34.10
C SER A 242 12.07 -5.61 33.45
N LYS A 243 12.29 -5.41 32.14
CA LYS A 243 11.70 -4.28 31.39
C LYS A 243 10.19 -4.42 31.21
N CYS A 244 9.67 -5.62 30.97
CA CYS A 244 8.23 -5.86 30.93
C CYS A 244 7.56 -5.54 32.27
N ARG A 245 8.16 -5.96 33.40
CA ARG A 245 7.66 -5.63 34.74
C ARG A 245 7.73 -4.13 35.04
N ALA A 246 8.82 -3.46 34.64
CA ALA A 246 9.01 -2.03 34.86
C ALA A 246 8.03 -1.17 34.04
N SER A 247 7.74 -1.55 32.80
CA SER A 247 6.85 -0.78 31.93
C SER A 247 5.36 -1.00 32.21
N ASN A 248 4.98 -2.05 32.96
CA ASN A 248 3.60 -2.42 33.35
C ASN A 248 2.52 -2.44 32.22
N LYS A 249 2.94 -2.37 30.95
CA LYS A 249 2.07 -2.31 29.77
C LYS A 249 1.91 -3.66 29.08
N PHE A 250 2.88 -4.55 29.22
CA PHE A 250 2.89 -5.87 28.59
C PHE A 250 3.24 -6.93 29.63
N GLY A 251 2.46 -8.02 29.63
CA GLY A 251 2.76 -9.18 30.45
C GLY A 251 4.09 -9.82 30.04
N ALA A 252 4.90 -10.22 31.02
CA ALA A 252 6.11 -10.98 30.75
C ALA A 252 5.72 -12.38 30.25
N VAL A 253 6.36 -12.79 29.17
CA VAL A 253 6.18 -14.09 28.52
C VAL A 253 7.02 -15.14 29.25
N SER A 254 6.58 -16.40 29.24
CA SER A 254 7.31 -17.51 29.88
C SER A 254 8.64 -17.79 29.17
N ARG A 255 9.52 -18.55 29.83
CA ARG A 255 10.84 -18.88 29.26
C ARG A 255 10.76 -19.69 27.96
N GLY A 256 9.82 -20.64 27.87
CA GLY A 256 9.62 -21.45 26.67
C GLY A 256 9.09 -20.62 25.51
N GLU A 257 8.07 -19.81 25.76
CA GLU A 257 7.53 -18.90 24.74
C GLU A 257 8.57 -17.86 24.28
N PHE A 258 9.43 -17.36 25.17
CA PHE A 258 10.52 -16.45 24.77
C PHE A 258 11.51 -17.14 23.82
N GLN A 259 11.85 -18.40 24.09
CA GLN A 259 12.69 -19.20 23.20
C GLN A 259 12.02 -19.39 21.83
N ASP A 260 10.71 -19.65 21.79
CA ASP A 260 9.95 -19.74 20.54
C ASP A 260 9.95 -18.40 19.78
N LEU A 261 9.79 -17.27 20.48
CA LEU A 261 9.84 -15.93 19.88
C LEU A 261 11.19 -15.68 19.21
N VAL A 262 12.31 -16.05 19.86
CA VAL A 262 13.65 -15.88 19.30
C VAL A 262 13.90 -16.87 18.15
N SER A 263 13.40 -18.09 18.24
CA SER A 263 13.48 -19.07 17.15
C SER A 263 12.72 -18.58 15.90
N MET A 264 11.56 -17.94 16.09
CA MET A 264 10.83 -17.28 14.99
C MET A 264 11.59 -16.07 14.40
N LEU A 265 12.33 -15.32 15.23
CA LEU A 265 13.21 -14.25 14.76
C LEU A 265 14.40 -14.80 13.94
N GLU A 266 14.88 -16.00 14.26
CA GLU A 266 15.91 -16.68 13.47
C GLU A 266 15.37 -17.15 12.12
N VAL A 267 14.20 -17.79 12.09
CA VAL A 267 13.54 -18.24 10.84
C VAL A 267 13.23 -17.07 9.90
N THR A 268 12.84 -15.91 10.45
CA THR A 268 12.61 -14.69 9.64
C THR A 268 13.91 -14.04 9.13
N GLY A 269 15.06 -14.46 9.65
CA GLY A 269 16.39 -13.98 9.28
C GLY A 269 16.75 -12.63 9.88
N LEU A 270 16.13 -12.26 11.00
CA LEU A 270 16.43 -11.01 11.72
C LEU A 270 17.48 -11.20 12.81
N VAL A 271 17.62 -12.44 13.29
CA VAL A 271 18.54 -12.81 14.36
C VAL A 271 19.29 -14.07 13.91
N THR A 272 20.54 -14.19 14.34
CA THR A 272 21.33 -15.43 14.18
C THR A 272 21.74 -15.95 15.54
N LEU A 273 21.56 -17.26 15.76
CA LEU A 273 21.96 -17.91 17.00
C LEU A 273 23.32 -18.58 16.89
N GLY A 274 24.22 -18.23 17.80
CA GLY A 274 25.51 -18.88 17.95
C GLY A 274 25.38 -20.31 18.46
N LYS A 275 26.35 -21.17 18.11
CA LYS A 275 26.42 -22.55 18.61
C LYS A 275 26.81 -22.56 20.09
N ALA A 276 26.03 -23.25 20.92
CA ALA A 276 26.36 -23.49 22.33
C ALA A 276 25.79 -24.84 22.80
N LYS A 277 26.42 -25.44 23.81
CA LYS A 277 26.00 -26.72 24.41
C LYS A 277 24.61 -26.64 25.05
N GLU A 278 24.31 -25.47 25.63
CA GLU A 278 23.03 -25.19 26.26
C GLU A 278 22.41 -23.96 25.62
N GLU A 279 21.09 -23.97 25.51
CA GLU A 279 20.34 -22.92 24.84
C GLU A 279 20.45 -21.55 25.51
N ARG A 280 20.52 -21.51 26.84
CA ARG A 280 20.68 -20.28 27.61
C ARG A 280 22.00 -19.55 27.33
N LEU A 281 23.01 -20.28 26.87
CA LEU A 281 24.35 -19.77 26.56
C LEU A 281 24.51 -19.39 25.09
N ARG A 282 23.51 -19.65 24.24
CA ARG A 282 23.54 -19.23 22.84
C ARG A 282 23.63 -17.72 22.77
N LYS A 283 24.58 -17.24 21.97
CA LYS A 283 24.72 -15.81 21.66
C LYS A 283 23.71 -15.45 20.57
N ILE A 284 23.06 -14.31 20.76
CA ILE A 284 22.08 -13.75 19.84
C ILE A 284 22.75 -12.58 19.12
N ASP A 285 22.95 -12.74 17.82
CA ASP A 285 23.49 -11.69 16.96
C ASP A 285 22.38 -11.08 16.11
N LEU A 286 22.33 -9.75 16.06
CA LEU A 286 21.33 -9.00 15.32
C LEU A 286 21.82 -8.80 13.87
N VAL A 287 21.00 -9.19 12.90
CA VAL A 287 21.30 -9.02 11.47
C VAL A 287 20.97 -7.59 10.95
N PRO A 288 19.80 -6.99 11.25
CA PRO A 288 19.49 -5.64 10.79
C PRO A 288 20.31 -4.59 11.53
N ARG A 289 20.55 -3.45 10.87
CA ARG A 289 21.17 -2.28 11.48
C ARG A 289 20.23 -1.65 12.51
N ASP A 290 20.78 -1.10 13.59
CA ASP A 290 20.02 -0.42 14.64
C ASP A 290 19.02 0.62 14.11
N ILE A 291 19.41 1.37 13.09
CA ILE A 291 18.59 2.42 12.48
C ILE A 291 17.33 1.82 11.84
N GLU A 292 17.44 0.67 11.18
CA GLU A 292 16.32 0.00 10.52
C GLU A 292 15.32 -0.56 11.53
N VAL A 293 15.81 -1.08 12.66
CA VAL A 293 14.96 -1.55 13.75
C VAL A 293 14.21 -0.38 14.39
N LEU A 294 14.89 0.73 14.67
CA LEU A 294 14.25 1.91 15.25
C LEU A 294 13.26 2.57 14.30
N GLU A 295 13.58 2.66 13.00
CA GLU A 295 12.67 3.19 11.98
C GLU A 295 11.40 2.34 11.88
N ALA A 296 11.52 1.02 11.88
CA ALA A 296 10.39 0.11 11.83
C ALA A 296 9.50 0.18 13.09
N ILE A 297 10.08 0.47 14.25
CA ILE A 297 9.37 0.55 15.53
C ILE A 297 8.73 1.92 15.77
N LYS A 298 9.35 3.02 15.30
CA LYS A 298 8.83 4.40 15.46
C LYS A 298 7.45 4.63 14.85
N GLU A 299 7.09 3.87 13.82
CA GLU A 299 5.76 3.97 13.20
C GLU A 299 4.64 3.34 14.05
N GLN A 300 4.97 2.63 15.14
CA GLN A 300 3.99 2.03 16.06
C GLN A 300 4.08 2.66 17.45
N ASP A 301 3.15 3.57 17.76
CA ASP A 301 3.08 4.36 19.01
C ASP A 301 3.09 3.53 20.31
N ILE A 302 2.78 2.23 20.22
CA ILE A 302 2.69 1.32 21.37
C ILE A 302 4.05 1.04 22.06
N LEU A 303 5.17 1.17 21.33
CA LEU A 303 6.51 0.83 21.84
C LEU A 303 7.35 2.05 22.24
N GLY A 304 6.84 3.27 22.07
CA GLY A 304 7.53 4.50 22.45
C GLY A 304 7.92 4.57 23.93
N ALA A 305 7.24 3.82 24.81
CA ALA A 305 7.58 3.73 26.24
C ALA A 305 8.78 2.81 26.55
N PHE A 306 9.10 1.86 25.67
CA PHE A 306 10.32 1.03 25.78
C PHE A 306 11.52 1.70 25.12
N VAL A 307 11.26 2.61 24.17
CA VAL A 307 12.26 3.55 23.66
C VAL A 307 12.50 4.61 24.74
N GLN A 308 13.22 4.25 25.81
CA GLN A 308 13.54 5.19 26.88
C GLN A 308 14.35 6.41 26.38
N PRO A 309 14.25 7.56 27.08
CA PRO A 309 14.72 8.88 26.65
C PRO A 309 16.24 9.09 26.79
N GLN A 310 17.06 8.08 26.54
CA GLN A 310 18.53 8.25 26.43
C GLN A 310 18.96 8.56 24.98
N LEU A 311 18.00 8.91 24.12
CA LEU A 311 18.22 9.28 22.72
C LEU A 311 18.65 10.75 22.52
N SER A 312 18.79 11.54 23.59
CA SER A 312 19.14 12.97 23.50
C SER A 312 20.57 13.32 23.98
N ALA A 313 21.41 12.36 24.32
CA ALA A 313 22.72 12.63 24.93
C ALA A 313 23.95 12.27 24.07
N VAL A 314 23.79 11.84 22.82
CA VAL A 314 24.94 11.47 21.94
C VAL A 314 24.80 12.03 20.52
N SER A 315 24.26 13.25 20.41
CA SER A 315 24.34 14.06 19.19
C SER A 315 24.83 15.45 19.56
N GLU A 316 26.09 15.55 19.95
CA GLU A 316 26.97 16.67 19.61
C GLU A 316 28.13 16.13 18.78
#